data_AF-A0A7L4RLY7-F1
#
_entry.id   AF-A0A7L4RLY7-F1
#
_cell.length_a   1.000
_cell.length_b   1.000
_cell.length_c   1.000
_cell.angle_alpha   90.00
_cell.angle_beta   90.00
_cell.angle_gamma   90.00
#
_symmetry.space_group_name_H-M   'P 1'
#
loop_
_entity.id
_entity.type
_entity.pdbx_description
1 polymer ?
#
loop_
_entity_poly.entity_id
_entity_poly.type
_entity_poly.pdbx_seq_one_letter_code
_entity_poly.pdbx_strand_id
1 'polypeptide(L)'
;MKDPKVPIVDALKLNAISDPYKLLEIASSHENEKVSKAALEKLLDLKGLIDDRKVILICRVVSDTKYESIAEHAFRYCSAASIPDEVKAHILKCWLSKIKFESVRKKTKDWLKKHRY
;
A
#
# COMPACT_ATOMS: atom_id res chain seq x y z
N MET A 1 -23.55 22.69 -0.57
CA MET A 1 -22.18 22.12 -0.55
C MET A 1 -22.12 21.08 -1.65
N LYS A 2 -21.36 21.33 -2.73
CA LYS A 2 -21.19 20.35 -3.80
C LYS A 2 -20.05 19.43 -3.40
N ASP A 3 -20.33 18.14 -3.28
CA ASP A 3 -19.29 17.11 -3.21
C ASP A 3 -18.24 17.37 -4.29
N PRO A 4 -16.94 17.41 -3.95
CA PRO A 4 -15.92 17.45 -4.97
C PRO A 4 -16.02 16.12 -5.72
N LYS A 5 -16.64 16.17 -6.91
CA LYS A 5 -16.55 15.12 -7.93
C LYS A 5 -15.07 14.79 -8.04
N VAL A 6 -14.68 13.66 -7.45
CA VAL A 6 -13.45 12.98 -7.84
C VAL A 6 -13.46 13.01 -9.37
N PRO A 7 -12.40 13.45 -10.05
CA PRO A 7 -12.42 13.46 -11.49
C PRO A 7 -12.61 12.01 -11.92
N ILE A 8 -13.82 11.67 -12.33
CA ILE A 8 -14.23 10.34 -12.81
C ILE A 8 -13.26 9.89 -13.92
N VAL A 9 -12.63 10.86 -14.58
CA VAL A 9 -11.56 10.73 -15.57
C VAL A 9 -10.32 9.98 -15.05
N ASP A 10 -9.86 10.21 -13.81
CA ASP A 10 -8.63 9.58 -13.32
C ASP A 10 -8.87 8.13 -12.87
N ALA A 11 -10.02 7.85 -12.24
CA ALA A 11 -10.41 6.49 -11.87
C ALA A 11 -10.68 5.61 -13.11
N LEU A 12 -11.27 6.17 -14.17
CA LEU A 12 -11.45 5.47 -15.45
C LEU A 12 -10.10 5.14 -16.13
N LYS A 13 -9.12 6.04 -16.05
CA LYS A 13 -7.76 5.79 -16.56
C LYS A 13 -7.03 4.71 -15.78
N LEU A 14 -7.16 4.68 -14.45
CA LEU A 14 -6.54 3.65 -13.60
C LEU A 14 -6.99 2.23 -13.98
N ASN A 15 -8.25 2.06 -14.39
CA ASN A 15 -8.77 0.74 -14.75
C ASN A 15 -8.10 0.12 -15.98
N ALA A 16 -7.56 0.94 -16.88
CA ALA A 16 -6.83 0.50 -18.07
C ALA A 16 -5.35 0.17 -17.79
N ILE A 17 -4.83 0.50 -16.60
CA ILE A 17 -3.44 0.22 -16.22
C ILE A 17 -3.35 -1.20 -15.66
N SER A 18 -2.58 -2.05 -16.35
CA SER A 18 -2.24 -3.40 -15.91
C SER A 18 -0.80 -3.53 -15.37
N ASP A 19 0.03 -2.49 -15.56
CA ASP A 19 1.40 -2.47 -15.09
C ASP A 19 1.45 -2.18 -13.58
N PRO A 20 1.91 -3.14 -12.75
CA PRO A 20 1.96 -2.97 -11.31
C PRO A 20 2.91 -1.85 -10.86
N TYR A 21 3.97 -1.56 -11.62
CA TYR A 21 4.93 -0.51 -11.26
C TYR A 21 4.36 0.89 -11.49
N LYS A 22 3.55 1.06 -12.55
CA LYS A 22 2.80 2.31 -12.75
C LYS A 22 1.77 2.54 -11.65
N LEU A 23 1.05 1.49 -11.25
CA LEU A 23 0.09 1.61 -10.13
C LEU A 23 0.78 1.93 -8.81
N LEU A 24 1.94 1.31 -8.55
CA LEU A 24 2.79 1.62 -7.40
C LEU A 24 3.22 3.09 -7.38
N GLU A 25 3.69 3.61 -8.51
CA GLU A 25 4.12 5.01 -8.64
C GLU A 25 2.98 5.98 -8.32
N ILE A 26 1.79 5.73 -8.86
CA ILE A 26 0.60 6.55 -8.61
C ILE A 26 0.17 6.44 -7.14
N ALA A 27 0.13 5.23 -6.59
CA ALA A 27 -0.21 4.99 -5.18
C ALA A 27 0.74 5.72 -4.21
N SER A 28 2.01 5.88 -4.60
CA SER A 28 3.04 6.48 -3.75
C SER A 28 3.14 8.00 -3.91
N SER A 29 2.98 8.54 -5.11
CA SER A 29 3.45 9.90 -5.40
C SER A 29 2.36 10.89 -5.83
N HIS A 30 1.18 10.41 -6.22
CA HIS A 30 0.11 11.25 -6.75
C HIS A 30 -0.32 12.32 -5.73
N GLU A 31 -0.65 13.51 -6.23
CA GLU A 31 -1.05 14.68 -5.43
C GLU A 31 -2.49 14.63 -4.90
N ASN A 32 -3.21 13.54 -5.21
CA ASN A 32 -4.60 13.37 -4.83
C ASN A 32 -4.73 12.03 -4.11
N GLU A 33 -5.02 12.09 -2.82
CA GLU A 33 -5.16 10.92 -1.93
C GLU A 33 -6.18 9.91 -2.47
N LYS A 34 -7.27 10.37 -3.08
CA LYS A 34 -8.29 9.48 -3.63
C LYS A 34 -7.77 8.69 -4.83
N VAL A 35 -6.93 9.31 -5.67
CA VAL A 35 -6.28 8.65 -6.81
C VAL A 35 -5.21 7.68 -6.30
N SER A 36 -4.41 8.07 -5.30
CA SER A 36 -3.45 7.16 -4.66
C SER A 36 -4.14 5.94 -4.04
N LYS A 37 -5.28 6.14 -3.38
CA LYS A 37 -6.09 5.04 -2.82
C LYS A 37 -6.61 4.10 -3.90
N ALA A 38 -7.20 4.65 -4.96
CA ALA A 38 -7.73 3.85 -6.06
C ALA A 38 -6.61 3.08 -6.79
N ALA A 39 -5.43 3.68 -6.95
CA ALA A 39 -4.27 3.00 -7.52
C ALA A 39 -3.76 1.86 -6.64
N LEU A 40 -3.74 2.06 -5.32
CA LEU A 40 -3.42 1.01 -4.37
C LEU A 40 -4.43 -0.14 -4.48
N GLU A 41 -5.73 0.14 -4.39
CA GLU A 41 -6.79 -0.89 -4.52
C GLU A 41 -6.67 -1.66 -5.85
N LYS A 42 -6.44 -0.96 -6.96
CA LYS A 42 -6.21 -1.60 -8.26
C LYS A 42 -4.97 -2.50 -8.27
N LEU A 43 -3.88 -2.09 -7.61
CA LEU A 43 -2.67 -2.90 -7.46
C LEU A 43 -2.95 -4.19 -6.66
N LEU A 44 -3.80 -4.12 -5.63
CA LEU A 44 -4.23 -5.30 -4.86
C LEU A 44 -5.08 -6.26 -5.70
N ASP A 45 -5.92 -5.70 -6.57
CA ASP A 45 -6.85 -6.44 -7.43
C ASP A 45 -6.23 -6.95 -8.73
N LEU A 46 -4.96 -6.63 -9.01
CA LEU A 46 -4.29 -7.10 -10.22
C LEU A 46 -4.25 -8.63 -10.28
N LYS A 47 -4.96 -9.19 -11.26
CA LYS A 47 -4.95 -10.62 -11.59
C LYS A 47 -3.58 -10.99 -12.17
N GLY A 48 -3.03 -12.12 -11.73
CA GLY A 48 -1.74 -12.64 -12.20
C GLY A 48 -0.51 -12.15 -11.42
N LEU A 49 -0.68 -11.23 -10.47
CA LEU A 49 0.37 -10.89 -9.52
C LEU A 49 0.23 -11.78 -8.28
N ILE A 50 1.25 -12.59 -8.00
CA ILE A 50 1.28 -13.45 -6.79
C ILE A 50 1.37 -12.61 -5.52
N ASP A 51 0.82 -13.11 -4.41
CA ASP A 51 0.66 -12.36 -3.17
C ASP A 51 2.00 -11.87 -2.58
N ASP A 52 3.06 -12.66 -2.64
CA ASP A 52 4.40 -12.24 -2.18
C ASP A 52 4.87 -10.97 -2.92
N ARG A 53 4.68 -10.93 -4.24
CA ARG A 53 5.05 -9.77 -5.06
C ARG A 53 4.16 -8.56 -4.75
N LYS A 54 2.87 -8.77 -4.48
CA LYS A 54 1.97 -7.70 -4.01
C LYS A 54 2.49 -7.10 -2.72
N VAL A 55 2.78 -7.93 -1.72
CA VAL A 55 3.27 -7.45 -0.40
C VAL A 55 4.57 -6.64 -0.54
N ILE A 56 5.52 -7.08 -1.37
CA ILE A 56 6.76 -6.33 -1.63
C ILE A 56 6.47 -4.94 -2.21
N LEU A 57 5.61 -4.85 -3.23
CA LEU A 57 5.26 -3.57 -3.86
C LEU A 57 4.50 -2.66 -2.88
N ILE A 58 3.59 -3.22 -2.09
CA ILE A 58 2.77 -2.46 -1.14
C ILE A 58 3.61 -1.93 0.02
N CYS A 59 4.60 -2.68 0.49
CA CYS A 59 5.52 -2.16 1.50
C CYS A 59 6.30 -0.93 1.01
N ARG A 60 6.54 -0.81 -0.29
CA ARG A 60 7.10 0.39 -0.89
C ARG A 60 6.11 1.55 -0.89
N VAL A 61 4.81 1.29 -1.08
CA VAL A 61 3.75 2.31 -0.86
C VAL A 61 3.79 2.83 0.58
N VAL A 62 3.94 1.95 1.58
CA VAL A 62 4.00 2.35 3.01
C VAL A 62 5.12 3.35 3.29
N SER A 63 6.30 3.18 2.68
CA SER A 63 7.44 4.10 2.88
C SER A 63 7.34 5.37 2.04
N ASP A 64 6.89 5.24 0.80
CA ASP A 64 7.06 6.29 -0.20
C ASP A 64 5.88 7.27 -0.18
N THR A 65 4.68 6.81 0.21
CA THR A 65 3.46 7.62 0.19
C THR A 65 3.54 8.89 1.03
N LYS A 66 2.83 9.93 0.56
CA LYS A 66 2.68 11.22 1.24
C LYS A 66 1.51 11.24 2.23
N TYR A 67 0.63 10.24 2.17
CA TYR A 67 -0.59 10.19 2.96
C TYR A 67 -0.56 9.05 3.98
N GLU A 68 -0.74 9.39 5.25
CA GLU A 68 -0.75 8.42 6.35
C GLU A 68 -1.85 7.37 6.18
N SER A 69 -3.04 7.77 5.71
CA SER A 69 -4.17 6.87 5.41
C SER A 69 -3.83 5.78 4.38
N ILE A 70 -3.03 6.12 3.36
CA ILE A 70 -2.58 5.20 2.32
C ILE A 70 -1.53 4.24 2.90
N ALA A 71 -0.60 4.75 3.71
CA ALA A 71 0.37 3.93 4.42
C ALA A 71 -0.31 2.94 5.37
N GLU A 72 -1.36 3.37 6.09
CA GLU A 72 -2.17 2.49 6.92
C GLU A 72 -2.88 1.40 6.11
N HIS A 73 -3.49 1.78 4.98
CA HIS A 73 -4.20 0.83 4.13
C HIS A 73 -3.23 -0.24 3.59
N ALA A 74 -2.08 0.21 3.09
CA ALA A 74 -1.01 -0.65 2.62
C ALA A 74 -0.50 -1.59 3.73
N PHE A 75 -0.26 -1.08 4.94
CA PHE A 75 0.13 -1.90 6.09
C PHE A 75 -0.92 -2.96 6.44
N ARG A 76 -2.21 -2.59 6.49
CA ARG A 76 -3.30 -3.54 6.80
C ARG A 76 -3.28 -4.71 5.82
N TYR A 77 -3.10 -4.44 4.53
CA TYR A 77 -2.96 -5.50 3.53
C TYR A 77 -1.76 -6.40 3.82
N CYS A 78 -0.56 -5.83 4.01
CA CYS A 78 0.65 -6.62 4.29
C CYS A 78 0.49 -7.52 5.52
N SER A 79 -0.16 -7.01 6.57
CA SER A 79 -0.40 -7.76 7.80
C SER A 79 -1.43 -8.89 7.65
N ALA A 80 -2.34 -8.77 6.68
CA ALA A 80 -3.45 -9.70 6.44
C ALA A 80 -3.23 -10.63 5.24
N ALA A 81 -2.15 -10.44 4.46
CA ALA A 81 -1.86 -11.23 3.28
C ALA A 81 -1.74 -12.73 3.61
N SER A 82 -2.16 -13.61 2.69
CA SER A 82 -2.18 -15.07 2.85
C SER A 82 -0.80 -15.73 2.66
N ILE A 83 0.27 -15.03 3.03
CA ILE A 83 1.66 -15.48 2.94
C ILE A 83 2.17 -15.85 4.35
N PRO A 84 3.26 -16.62 4.50
CA PRO A 84 3.77 -16.96 5.83
C PRO A 84 4.16 -15.73 6.65
N ASP A 85 3.90 -15.77 7.96
CA ASP A 85 4.21 -14.64 8.85
C ASP A 85 5.71 -14.33 8.90
N GLU A 86 6.58 -15.32 8.73
CA GLU A 86 8.03 -15.14 8.60
C GLU A 86 8.38 -14.23 7.40
N VAL A 87 7.70 -14.43 6.27
CA VAL A 87 7.90 -13.63 5.06
C VAL A 87 7.38 -12.21 5.28
N LYS A 88 6.18 -12.06 5.87
CA LYS A 88 5.65 -10.73 6.25
C LYS A 88 6.60 -10.02 7.19
N ALA A 89 7.09 -10.69 8.22
CA ALA A 89 7.97 -10.14 9.22
C ALA A 89 9.31 -9.71 8.62
N HIS A 90 9.91 -10.54 7.76
CA HIS A 90 11.12 -10.20 7.04
C HIS A 90 10.94 -8.93 6.21
N ILE A 91 9.87 -8.88 5.41
CA ILE A 91 9.55 -7.69 4.61
C ILE A 91 9.35 -6.49 5.54
N LEU A 92 8.42 -6.53 6.50
CA LEU A 92 8.11 -5.42 7.40
C LEU A 92 9.34 -4.89 8.16
N LYS A 93 10.26 -5.76 8.59
CA LYS A 93 11.53 -5.36 9.22
C LYS A 93 12.40 -4.52 8.28
N CYS A 94 12.54 -4.92 7.01
CA CYS A 94 13.31 -4.19 6.00
C CYS A 94 12.77 -2.79 5.72
N TRP A 95 11.49 -2.54 5.99
CA TRP A 95 10.84 -1.26 5.74
C TRP A 95 10.65 -0.41 6.99
N LEU A 96 10.77 -0.97 8.20
CA LEU A 96 10.49 -0.26 9.45
C LEU A 96 11.23 1.08 9.58
N SER A 97 12.50 1.13 9.15
CA SER A 97 13.33 2.35 9.15
C SER A 97 12.93 3.36 8.08
N LYS A 98 12.20 2.93 7.06
CA LYS A 98 11.76 3.74 5.91
C LYS A 98 10.35 4.30 6.08
N ILE A 99 9.56 3.79 7.04
CA ILE A 99 8.21 4.30 7.34
C ILE A 99 8.32 5.70 7.95
N LYS A 100 7.72 6.69 7.30
CA LYS A 100 7.72 8.11 7.71
C LYS A 100 6.73 8.39 8.84
N PHE A 101 5.60 7.68 8.86
CA PHE A 101 4.50 7.92 9.80
C PHE A 101 4.69 7.12 11.09
N GLU A 102 4.79 7.81 12.23
CA GLU A 102 5.03 7.15 13.52
C GLU A 102 3.89 6.21 13.93
N SER A 103 2.64 6.54 13.60
CA SER A 103 1.49 5.67 13.87
C SER A 103 1.61 4.31 13.17
N VAL A 104 2.02 4.31 11.91
CA VAL A 104 2.22 3.11 11.08
C VAL A 104 3.44 2.34 11.55
N ARG A 105 4.51 3.05 11.93
CA ARG A 105 5.71 2.45 12.52
C ARG A 105 5.39 1.73 13.82
N LYS A 106 4.59 2.34 14.71
CA LYS A 106 4.12 1.72 15.95
C LYS A 106 3.27 0.48 15.68
N LYS A 107 2.28 0.57 14.78
CA LYS A 107 1.46 -0.58 14.36
C LYS A 107 2.32 -1.73 13.80
N THR A 108 3.36 -1.41 13.04
CA THR A 108 4.30 -2.41 12.50
C THR A 108 5.09 -3.09 13.61
N LYS A 109 5.64 -2.33 14.58
CA LYS A 109 6.33 -2.88 15.75
C LYS A 109 5.42 -3.76 16.60
N ASP A 110 4.19 -3.32 16.83
CA ASP A 110 3.20 -4.06 17.61
C ASP A 110 2.83 -5.38 16.92
N TRP A 111 2.68 -5.36 15.59
CA TRP A 111 2.45 -6.57 14.81
C TRP A 111 3.64 -7.54 14.90
N LEU A 112 4.88 -7.06 14.73
CA LEU A 112 6.09 -7.87 14.85
C LEU A 112 6.19 -8.53 16.24
N LYS A 113 6.01 -7.73 17.30
CA LYS A 113 6.03 -8.20 18.70
C LYS A 113 4.95 -9.26 18.95
N LYS A 114 3.72 -9.03 18.45
CA LYS A 114 2.60 -9.97 18.59
C LYS A 114 2.91 -11.33 17.95
N HIS A 115 3.60 -11.33 16.81
CA HIS A 115 3.95 -12.55 16.06
C HIS A 115 5.34 -13.11 16.43
N ARG A 116 6.00 -12.55 17.45
CA ARG A 116 7.32 -12.98 17.97
C ARG A 116 8.47 -12.81 16.98
N TYR A 117 8.44 -11.75 16.16
CA TYR A 117 9.53 -11.37 15.26
C TYR A 117 10.19 -10.06 15.68
#